data_AF-Q6LVJ2-F1
#
_entry.id   AF-Q6LVJ2-F1
#
_cell.length_a   1.000
_cell.length_b   1.000
_cell.length_c   1.000
_cell.angle_alpha   90.00
_cell.angle_beta   90.00
_cell.angle_gamma   90.00
#
_symmetry.space_group_name_H-M   'P 1'
#
loop_
_entity.id
_entity.type
_entity.pdbx_description
1 polymer ?
#
loop_
_entity_poly.entity_id
_entity_poly.type
_entity_poly.pdbx_seq_one_letter_code
_entity_poly.pdbx_strand_id
1 'polypeptide(L)'
;MFRKEVHEAEKQKLFGSVILIQPVSIYAICASLFITFVIILIFLSQANYSRKESVKGYLLPKSGVVKVFSNRIGVIENLYVKEGTLIQQGDALLKIKNSQSLATGIELSTALSSELSKQIKSLETEYVATTDLNQEDIARMSNQYKQLKMSLSAISIGIYTD
;
A
#
# COMPACT_ATOMS: atom_id res chain seq x y z
N MET A 1 76.88 81.47 -43.33
CA MET A 1 76.54 80.09 -43.72
C MET A 1 75.38 79.61 -42.87
N PHE A 2 74.15 79.91 -43.31
CA PHE A 2 72.91 79.63 -42.57
C PHE A 2 72.27 78.33 -43.07
N ARG A 3 72.91 77.20 -42.79
CA ARG A 3 72.41 75.87 -43.24
C ARG A 3 72.27 74.83 -42.13
N LYS A 4 72.58 75.16 -40.87
CA LYS A 4 72.44 74.22 -39.75
C LYS A 4 71.20 74.47 -38.89
N GLU A 5 70.73 75.71 -38.76
CA GLU A 5 69.56 76.06 -37.93
C GLU A 5 68.23 75.53 -38.50
N VAL A 6 68.15 75.30 -39.82
CA VAL A 6 66.91 74.80 -40.44
C VAL A 6 66.75 73.28 -40.26
N HIS A 7 67.85 72.53 -40.08
CA HIS A 7 67.78 71.06 -39.98
C HIS A 7 67.48 70.58 -38.55
N GLU A 8 67.70 71.39 -37.51
CA GLU A 8 67.27 71.05 -36.15
C GLU A 8 65.78 71.30 -35.92
N ALA A 9 65.18 72.26 -36.64
CA ALA A 9 63.75 72.54 -36.58
C ALA A 9 62.88 71.43 -37.21
N GLU A 10 63.42 70.61 -38.12
CA GLU A 10 62.72 69.43 -38.65
C GLU A 10 62.77 68.22 -37.72
N LYS A 11 63.83 68.06 -36.91
CA LYS A 11 63.96 66.92 -35.98
C LYS A 11 63.05 67.04 -34.75
N GLN A 12 62.66 68.26 -34.36
CA GLN A 12 61.73 68.48 -33.24
C GLN A 12 60.26 68.34 -33.61
N LYS A 13 59.89 68.16 -34.90
CA LYS A 13 58.49 67.90 -35.28
C LYS A 13 57.97 66.51 -34.91
N LEU A 14 58.85 65.62 -34.44
CA LEU A 14 58.47 64.28 -33.96
C LEU A 14 58.10 64.27 -32.47
N PHE A 15 58.38 65.34 -31.72
CA PHE A 15 58.01 65.48 -30.32
C PHE A 15 57.29 66.80 -30.09
N GLY A 16 55.96 66.71 -30.01
CA GLY A 16 55.18 67.62 -29.20
C GLY A 16 54.82 68.94 -29.86
N SER A 17 53.68 68.93 -30.54
CA SER A 17 52.61 69.79 -30.03
C SER A 17 52.35 69.40 -28.58
N VAL A 18 53.18 69.91 -27.66
CA VAL A 18 52.75 70.10 -26.26
C VAL A 18 51.76 71.25 -26.34
N ILE A 19 50.57 70.93 -26.86
CA ILE A 19 49.43 71.80 -26.73
C ILE A 19 49.14 71.75 -25.24
N LEU A 20 49.64 72.78 -24.54
CA LEU A 20 49.41 73.08 -23.13
C LEU A 20 47.96 73.52 -22.88
N ILE A 21 47.03 72.92 -23.61
CA ILE A 21 45.60 72.93 -23.39
C ILE A 21 45.24 71.47 -23.56
N GLN A 22 45.49 70.68 -22.50
CA GLN A 22 44.82 69.41 -22.36
C GLN A 22 43.34 69.79 -22.23
N PRO A 23 42.51 69.58 -23.27
CA PRO A 23 41.13 69.99 -23.17
C PRO A 23 40.53 69.23 -22.00
N VAL A 24 39.70 69.90 -21.18
CA VAL A 24 38.94 69.25 -20.10
C VAL A 24 38.23 67.97 -20.58
N SER A 25 37.94 67.89 -21.88
CA SER A 25 37.46 66.71 -22.58
C SER A 25 38.37 65.48 -22.47
N ILE A 26 39.70 65.60 -22.57
CA ILE A 26 40.60 64.44 -22.40
C ILE A 26 40.56 63.95 -20.94
N TYR A 27 40.53 64.86 -19.96
CA TYR A 27 40.41 64.47 -18.56
C TYR A 27 39.06 63.81 -18.29
N ALA A 28 37.98 64.32 -18.90
CA ALA A 28 36.66 63.70 -18.82
C ALA A 28 36.62 62.30 -19.46
N ILE A 29 37.29 62.10 -20.59
CA ILE A 29 37.43 60.80 -21.26
C ILE A 29 38.27 59.84 -20.41
N CYS A 30 39.40 60.28 -19.87
CA CYS A 30 40.23 59.47 -18.97
C CYS A 30 39.48 59.12 -17.68
N ALA A 31 38.74 60.07 -17.10
CA ALA A 31 37.93 59.84 -15.91
C ALA A 31 36.80 58.85 -16.18
N SER A 32 36.10 58.95 -17.32
CA SER A 32 35.01 58.03 -17.67
C SER A 32 35.51 56.61 -17.94
N LEU A 33 36.66 56.47 -18.62
CA LEU A 33 37.36 55.19 -18.80
C LEU A 33 37.77 54.58 -17.46
N PHE A 34 38.36 55.39 -16.58
CA PHE A 34 38.78 54.95 -15.25
C PHE A 34 37.59 54.50 -14.41
N ILE A 35 36.50 55.28 -14.40
CA ILE A 35 35.24 54.92 -13.72
C ILE A 35 34.67 53.62 -14.26
N THR A 36 34.63 53.44 -15.59
CA THR A 36 34.15 52.21 -16.21
C THR A 36 35.00 51.02 -15.82
N PHE A 37 36.33 51.18 -15.79
CA PHE A 37 37.26 50.15 -15.35
C PHE A 37 37.05 49.76 -13.88
N VAL A 38 36.88 50.74 -12.99
CA VAL A 38 36.58 50.50 -11.58
C VAL A 38 35.23 49.79 -11.40
N ILE A 39 34.19 50.17 -12.16
CA ILE A 39 32.89 49.50 -12.14
C ILE A 39 33.03 48.03 -12.59
N ILE A 40 33.79 47.76 -13.65
CA ILE A 40 34.05 46.41 -14.13
C ILE A 40 34.79 45.59 -13.07
N LEU A 41 35.80 46.15 -12.39
CA LEU A 41 36.52 45.47 -11.31
C LEU A 41 35.61 45.16 -10.12
N ILE A 42 34.78 46.11 -9.71
CA ILE A 42 33.78 45.90 -8.64
C ILE A 42 32.78 44.83 -9.05
N PHE A 43 32.31 44.87 -10.30
CA PHE A 43 31.39 43.87 -10.84
C PHE A 43 32.03 42.49 -10.86
N LEU A 44 33.28 42.34 -11.31
CA LEU A 44 34.03 41.08 -11.30
C LEU A 44 34.26 40.56 -9.87
N SER A 45 34.57 41.44 -8.92
CA SER A 45 34.77 41.06 -7.52
C SER A 45 33.47 40.68 -6.82
N GLN A 46 32.34 41.30 -7.18
CA GLN A 46 31.02 40.95 -6.66
C GLN A 46 30.34 39.81 -7.44
N ALA A 47 30.76 39.57 -8.68
CA ALA A 47 30.39 38.44 -9.51
C ALA A 47 31.06 37.19 -8.94
N ASN A 48 30.58 36.80 -7.77
CA ASN A 48 30.72 35.47 -7.26
C ASN A 48 30.04 34.56 -8.29
N TYR A 49 30.85 33.96 -9.16
CA TYR A 49 30.42 32.90 -10.04
C TYR A 49 29.98 31.76 -9.13
N SER A 50 28.68 31.73 -8.81
CA SER A 50 28.07 30.68 -8.03
C SER A 50 28.16 29.43 -8.89
N ARG A 51 29.27 28.72 -8.73
CA ARG A 51 29.53 27.43 -9.35
C ARG A 51 28.46 26.50 -8.80
N LYS A 52 27.37 26.36 -9.55
CA LYS A 52 26.30 25.40 -9.29
C LYS A 52 26.88 24.01 -9.51
N GLU A 53 27.59 23.52 -8.51
CA GLU A 53 27.86 22.10 -8.36
C GLU A 53 26.48 21.42 -8.23
N SER A 54 26.10 20.71 -9.30
CA SER A 54 24.87 19.94 -9.32
C SER A 54 25.05 18.73 -8.41
N VAL A 55 24.67 18.89 -7.15
CA VAL A 55 24.70 17.81 -6.19
C VAL A 55 23.59 16.84 -6.57
N LYS A 56 23.98 15.61 -6.96
CA LYS A 56 23.04 14.49 -7.09
C LYS A 56 22.60 14.06 -5.69
N GLY A 57 21.69 14.85 -5.11
CA GLY A 57 21.00 14.52 -3.88
C GLY A 57 19.69 13.79 -4.20
N TYR A 58 19.34 12.82 -3.38
CA TYR A 58 18.03 12.17 -3.45
C TYR A 58 17.14 12.81 -2.41
N LEU A 59 15.95 13.27 -2.80
CA LEU A 59 14.94 13.77 -1.87
C LEU A 59 14.37 12.56 -1.11
N LEU A 60 14.93 12.26 0.06
CA LEU A 60 14.32 11.29 0.97
C LEU A 60 13.10 11.94 1.65
N PRO A 61 11.90 11.36 1.53
CA PRO A 61 10.76 11.83 2.31
C PRO A 61 11.07 11.71 3.81
N LYS A 62 10.76 12.77 4.57
CA LYS A 62 11.07 12.89 6.01
C LYS A 62 10.56 11.72 6.87
N SER A 63 9.54 11.00 6.41
CA SER A 63 8.90 9.92 7.15
C SER A 63 9.38 8.51 6.76
N GLY A 64 10.35 8.40 5.84
CA GLY A 64 10.82 7.10 5.33
C GLY A 64 9.77 6.37 4.48
N VAL A 65 10.20 5.34 3.75
CA VAL A 65 9.31 4.49 2.96
C VAL A 65 8.99 3.25 3.78
N VAL A 66 7.78 3.15 4.30
CA VAL A 66 7.30 1.95 5.01
C VAL A 66 6.62 1.04 3.99
N LYS A 67 7.28 -0.04 3.59
CA LYS A 67 6.66 -1.09 2.79
C LYS A 67 5.83 -1.97 3.71
N VAL A 68 4.50 -1.89 3.57
CA VAL A 68 3.57 -2.73 4.33
C VAL A 68 3.46 -4.08 3.61
N PHE A 69 3.99 -5.13 4.22
CA PHE A 69 3.88 -6.50 3.73
C PHE A 69 2.74 -7.22 4.45
N SER A 70 2.00 -8.06 3.72
CA SER A 70 1.07 -8.99 4.36
C SER A 70 1.85 -10.06 5.13
N ASN A 71 1.46 -10.32 6.37
CA ASN A 71 2.05 -11.36 7.20
C ASN A 71 1.75 -12.79 6.67
N ARG A 72 0.80 -12.94 5.74
CA ARG A 72 0.40 -14.25 5.18
C ARG A 72 0.09 -14.17 3.68
N ILE A 73 0.47 -15.22 2.95
CA ILE A 73 0.19 -15.38 1.52
C ILE A 73 -1.29 -15.75 1.35
N GLY A 74 -2.04 -14.96 0.58
CA GLY A 74 -3.47 -15.17 0.33
C GLY A 74 -3.95 -14.38 -0.89
N VAL A 75 -5.20 -14.61 -1.30
CA VAL A 75 -5.80 -13.92 -2.44
C VAL A 75 -6.40 -12.59 -1.97
N ILE A 76 -6.12 -11.51 -2.69
CA ILE A 76 -6.67 -10.18 -2.43
C ILE A 76 -8.17 -10.23 -2.74
N GLU A 77 -9.02 -10.10 -1.71
CA GLU A 77 -10.48 -10.11 -1.90
C GLU A 77 -10.99 -8.72 -2.28
N ASN A 78 -10.51 -7.67 -1.59
CA ASN A 78 -10.85 -6.28 -1.88
C ASN A 78 -9.67 -5.35 -1.56
N LEU A 79 -9.44 -4.39 -2.45
CA LEU A 79 -8.49 -3.29 -2.29
C LEU A 79 -9.26 -2.01 -1.95
N TYR A 80 -9.05 -1.45 -0.77
CA TYR A 80 -9.80 -0.30 -0.28
C TYR A 80 -9.13 1.05 -0.58
N VAL A 81 -7.92 1.04 -1.13
CA VAL A 81 -7.09 2.24 -1.33
C VAL A 81 -6.57 2.30 -2.77
N LYS A 82 -6.60 3.49 -3.37
CA LYS A 82 -6.04 3.77 -4.70
C LYS A 82 -4.72 4.54 -4.56
N GLU A 83 -3.89 4.47 -5.59
CA GLU A 83 -2.63 5.22 -5.64
C GLU A 83 -2.89 6.72 -5.44
N GLY A 84 -2.18 7.36 -4.50
CA GLY A 84 -2.30 8.77 -4.18
C GLY A 84 -3.30 9.14 -3.07
N THR A 85 -3.98 8.17 -2.45
CA THR A 85 -4.88 8.43 -1.31
C THR A 85 -4.10 8.66 -0.01
N LEU A 86 -4.44 9.74 0.71
CA LEU A 86 -3.95 10.01 2.08
C LEU A 86 -4.63 9.05 3.06
N ILE A 87 -3.83 8.26 3.78
CA ILE A 87 -4.28 7.28 4.77
C ILE A 87 -3.80 7.68 6.17
N GLN A 88 -4.60 7.38 7.19
CA GLN A 88 -4.24 7.56 8.60
C GLN A 88 -3.86 6.22 9.25
N GLN A 89 -3.20 6.29 10.41
CA GLN A 89 -2.78 5.10 11.14
C GLN A 89 -4.01 4.29 11.58
N GLY A 90 -4.13 3.06 11.08
CA GLY A 90 -5.23 2.15 11.40
C GLY A 90 -6.22 1.90 10.27
N ASP A 91 -6.11 2.63 9.15
CA ASP A 91 -7.01 2.42 8.00
C ASP A 91 -6.78 1.06 7.33
N ALA A 92 -7.89 0.39 7.01
CA ALA A 92 -7.88 -0.89 6.32
C ALA A 92 -7.43 -0.69 4.86
N LEU A 93 -6.20 -1.11 4.54
CA LEU A 93 -5.65 -0.99 3.19
C LEU A 93 -6.13 -2.10 2.26
N LEU A 94 -6.23 -3.32 2.78
CA LEU A 94 -6.40 -4.53 2.00
C LEU A 94 -7.09 -5.63 2.83
N LYS A 95 -8.08 -6.31 2.26
CA LYS A 95 -8.66 -7.52 2.86
C LYS A 95 -8.18 -8.73 2.09
N ILE A 96 -7.40 -9.56 2.78
CA ILE A 96 -6.81 -10.78 2.22
C ILE A 96 -7.64 -11.95 2.73
N LYS A 97 -8.19 -12.74 1.81
CA LYS A 97 -8.89 -13.97 2.15
C LYS A 97 -7.90 -15.13 2.02
N ASN A 98 -7.75 -15.87 3.11
CA ASN A 98 -6.85 -17.01 3.15
C ASN A 98 -7.49 -18.21 2.43
N SER A 99 -7.04 -18.48 1.19
CA SER A 99 -7.47 -19.67 0.42
C SER A 99 -6.79 -20.96 0.89
N GLN A 100 -5.82 -20.92 1.81
CA GLN A 100 -5.25 -22.16 2.38
C GLN A 100 -6.28 -22.94 3.21
N SER A 101 -7.32 -22.27 3.73
CA SER A 101 -8.45 -22.98 4.34
C SER A 101 -9.35 -23.68 3.31
N LEU A 102 -9.28 -23.30 2.03
CA LEU A 102 -10.07 -23.92 0.95
C LEU A 102 -9.49 -25.26 0.51
N ALA A 103 -8.17 -25.43 0.50
CA ALA A 103 -7.53 -26.65 -0.02
C ALA A 103 -7.49 -27.82 0.98
N THR A 104 -7.49 -27.55 2.29
CA THR A 104 -7.37 -28.60 3.32
C THR A 104 -8.47 -28.53 4.38
N GLY A 105 -9.01 -27.34 4.63
CA GLY A 105 -10.06 -27.12 5.64
C GLY A 105 -11.47 -27.35 5.11
N ILE A 106 -11.76 -26.99 3.85
CA ILE A 106 -13.08 -27.26 3.26
C ILE A 106 -13.26 -28.75 2.99
N GLU A 107 -12.27 -29.45 2.45
CA GLU A 107 -12.40 -30.91 2.23
C GLU A 107 -12.56 -31.67 3.56
N LEU A 108 -11.83 -31.29 4.61
CA LEU A 108 -12.01 -31.87 5.94
C LEU A 108 -13.38 -31.52 6.54
N SER A 109 -13.81 -30.26 6.39
CA SER A 109 -15.10 -29.79 6.91
C SER A 109 -16.28 -30.41 6.17
N THR A 110 -16.17 -30.65 4.86
CA THR A 110 -17.22 -31.29 4.05
C THR A 110 -17.26 -32.79 4.30
N ALA A 111 -16.11 -33.45 4.42
CA ALA A 111 -16.04 -34.86 4.82
C ALA A 111 -16.61 -35.07 6.23
N LEU A 112 -16.25 -34.22 7.19
CA LEU A 112 -16.77 -34.29 8.56
C LEU A 112 -18.28 -34.02 8.62
N SER A 113 -18.78 -33.03 7.86
CA SER A 113 -20.22 -32.74 7.78
C SER A 113 -21.00 -33.88 7.11
N SER A 114 -20.41 -34.53 6.10
CA SER A 114 -20.99 -35.71 5.47
C SER A 114 -21.04 -36.90 6.43
N GLU A 115 -20.00 -37.11 7.22
CA GLU A 115 -19.94 -38.17 8.23
C GLU A 115 -20.95 -37.94 9.36
N LEU A 116 -21.05 -36.72 9.89
CA LEU A 116 -22.08 -36.35 10.87
C LEU A 116 -23.49 -36.55 10.32
N SER A 117 -23.72 -36.19 9.05
CA SER A 117 -25.03 -36.40 8.41
C SER A 117 -25.38 -37.88 8.26
N LYS A 118 -24.39 -38.74 7.99
CA LYS A 118 -24.58 -40.19 7.98
C LYS A 118 -24.91 -40.72 9.38
N GLN A 119 -24.20 -40.27 10.41
CA GLN A 119 -24.45 -40.67 11.80
C GLN A 119 -25.87 -40.29 12.25
N ILE A 120 -26.30 -39.06 11.95
CA ILE A 120 -27.68 -38.61 12.24
C ILE A 120 -28.70 -39.50 11.56
N LYS A 121 -28.51 -39.82 10.27
CA LYS A 121 -29.43 -40.66 9.52
C LYS A 121 -29.48 -42.11 10.05
N SER A 122 -28.34 -42.66 10.45
CA SER A 122 -28.27 -43.99 11.08
C SER A 122 -29.01 -44.00 12.41
N LEU A 123 -28.80 -42.99 13.26
CA LEU A 123 -29.50 -42.87 14.55
C LEU A 123 -31.00 -42.68 14.36
N GLU A 124 -31.43 -41.90 13.38
CA GLU A 124 -32.85 -41.74 13.06
C GLU A 124 -33.49 -43.07 12.62
N THR A 125 -32.78 -43.84 11.80
CA THR A 125 -33.25 -45.16 11.34
C THR A 125 -33.38 -46.13 12.51
N GLU A 126 -32.39 -46.15 13.42
CA GLU A 126 -32.41 -46.99 14.62
C GLU A 126 -33.53 -46.58 15.59
N TYR A 127 -33.75 -45.28 15.76
CA TYR A 127 -34.82 -44.74 16.59
C TYR A 127 -36.21 -45.15 16.07
N VAL A 128 -36.44 -45.06 14.76
CA VAL A 128 -37.69 -45.49 14.12
C VAL A 128 -37.89 -46.99 14.31
N ALA A 129 -36.88 -47.80 13.99
CA ALA A 129 -36.97 -49.27 14.14
C ALA A 129 -37.28 -49.68 15.59
N THR A 130 -36.66 -49.02 16.58
CA THR A 130 -36.93 -49.29 18.00
C THR A 130 -38.36 -48.92 18.39
N THR A 131 -38.87 -47.81 17.85
CA THR A 131 -40.24 -47.35 18.12
C THR A 131 -41.27 -48.31 17.54
N ASP A 132 -41.03 -48.81 16.33
CA ASP A 132 -41.90 -49.78 15.67
C ASP A 132 -41.95 -51.10 16.45
N LEU A 133 -40.79 -51.64 16.86
CA LEU A 133 -40.72 -52.84 17.71
C LEU A 133 -41.48 -52.66 19.03
N ASN A 134 -41.30 -51.52 19.70
CA ASN A 134 -42.02 -51.24 20.93
C ASN A 134 -43.55 -51.18 20.73
N GLN A 135 -44.03 -50.63 19.60
CA GLN A 135 -45.46 -50.63 19.29
C GLN A 135 -45.99 -52.04 19.03
N GLU A 136 -45.23 -52.87 18.30
CA GLU A 136 -45.58 -54.27 18.07
C GLU A 136 -45.68 -55.06 19.38
N ASP A 137 -44.73 -54.86 20.30
CA ASP A 137 -44.73 -55.50 21.62
C ASP A 137 -45.95 -55.08 22.46
N ILE A 138 -46.31 -53.80 22.44
CA ILE A 138 -47.52 -53.30 23.13
C ILE A 138 -48.77 -53.96 22.52
N ALA A 139 -48.87 -54.02 21.19
CA ALA A 139 -50.00 -54.65 20.51
C ALA A 139 -50.09 -56.16 20.83
N ARG A 140 -48.95 -56.84 20.89
CA ARG A 140 -48.86 -58.26 21.26
C ARG A 140 -49.29 -58.49 22.71
N MET A 141 -48.81 -57.69 23.66
CA MET A 141 -49.22 -57.77 25.07
C MET A 141 -50.72 -57.53 25.24
N SER A 142 -51.29 -56.55 24.51
CA SER A 142 -52.73 -56.29 24.51
C SER A 142 -53.54 -57.50 24.01
N ASN A 143 -53.08 -58.15 22.93
CA ASN A 143 -53.70 -59.37 22.43
C ASN A 143 -53.61 -60.54 23.42
N GLN A 144 -52.46 -60.73 24.07
CA GLN A 144 -52.30 -61.76 25.11
C GLN A 144 -53.23 -61.50 26.29
N TYR A 145 -53.33 -60.24 26.75
CA TYR A 145 -54.26 -59.86 27.81
C TYR A 145 -55.71 -60.15 27.43
N LYS A 146 -56.10 -59.83 26.18
CA LYS A 146 -57.45 -60.12 25.65
C LYS A 146 -57.73 -61.63 25.62
N GLN A 147 -56.77 -62.43 25.15
CA GLN A 147 -56.90 -63.89 25.11
C GLN A 147 -57.01 -64.50 26.51
N LEU A 148 -56.20 -64.05 27.47
CA LEU A 148 -56.25 -64.52 28.85
C LEU A 148 -57.57 -64.12 29.54
N LYS A 149 -58.09 -62.92 29.25
CA LYS A 149 -59.41 -62.51 29.73
C LYS A 149 -60.53 -63.37 29.14
N MET A 150 -60.44 -63.73 27.85
CA MET A 150 -61.40 -64.62 27.20
C MET A 150 -61.36 -66.03 27.79
N SER A 151 -60.17 -66.60 28.06
CA SER A 151 -60.06 -67.93 28.66
C SER A 151 -60.60 -67.98 30.09
N LEU A 152 -60.33 -66.94 30.91
CA LEU A 152 -60.92 -66.82 32.25
C LEU A 152 -62.45 -66.72 32.20
N SER A 153 -63.00 -65.94 31.26
CA SER A 153 -64.45 -65.84 31.07
C SER A 153 -65.06 -67.19 30.65
N ALA A 154 -64.41 -67.94 29.76
CA ALA A 154 -64.89 -69.24 29.32
C ALA A 154 -64.87 -70.28 30.45
N ILE A 155 -63.81 -70.27 31.28
CA ILE A 155 -63.71 -71.14 32.47
C ILE A 155 -64.79 -70.76 33.50
N SER A 156 -65.04 -69.47 33.72
CA SER A 156 -66.10 -69.03 34.64
C SER A 156 -67.51 -69.41 34.16
N ILE A 157 -67.74 -69.52 32.85
CA ILE A 157 -69.00 -70.01 32.30
C ILE A 157 -69.15 -71.53 32.49
N GLY A 158 -68.06 -72.30 32.36
CA GLY A 158 -68.07 -73.77 32.48
C GLY A 158 -68.25 -74.29 33.92
N ILE A 159 -67.89 -73.49 34.94
CA ILE A 159 -68.03 -73.87 36.36
C ILE A 159 -69.47 -73.69 36.88
N TYR A 160 -70.35 -73.02 36.14
CA TYR A 160 -71.76 -72.81 36.52
C TYR A 160 -72.77 -73.71 35.75
N THR A 161 -72.29 -74.66 34.94
CA THR A 161 -73.11 -75.53 34.09
C THR A 161 -72.97 -77.04 34.38
N ASP A 162 -72.58 -77.41 35.59
CA ASP A 162 -72.74 -78.75 36.21
C ASP A 162 -73.42 -78.57 37.57
#